data_AF-R4X8S2-F1
#
_entry.id   AF-R4X8S2-F1
#
_cell.length_a   1.000
_cell.length_b   1.000
_cell.length_c   1.000
_cell.angle_alpha   90.00
_cell.angle_beta   90.00
_cell.angle_gamma   90.00
#
_symmetry.space_group_name_H-M   'P 1'
#
loop_
_entity.id
_entity.type
_entity.pdbx_description
1 polymer ?
#
loop_
_entity_poly.entity_id
_entity_poly.type
_entity_poly.pdbx_seq_one_letter_code
_entity_poly.pdbx_strand_id
1 'polypeptide(L)'
;MMKRDKFDRDSTAQKIINGLKCAGLDVKLNERHDITIRVAGEYKKCSGSAYKISKDRAYAHGTMLLASDLGNLGPALRPASYGIVGNGVESVRSKVANLNLTHEEFCAILAKAFQARCHKIEEEEMMAIPEVAESRAQLISDHWKYSQTPVFTQTITTGAYTIIATSQSSEDWSGNPSK
;
A
#
# COMPACT_ATOMS: atom_id res chain seq x y z
N MET A 1 -4.07 -13.87 10.29
CA MET A 1 -2.78 -14.07 9.58
C MET A 1 -2.60 -15.54 9.29
N MET A 2 -2.00 -15.91 8.15
CA MET A 2 -1.72 -17.30 7.80
C MET A 2 -0.36 -17.74 8.36
N LYS A 3 -0.16 -19.06 8.51
CA LYS A 3 1.17 -19.59 8.85
C LYS A 3 2.14 -19.34 7.71
N ARG A 4 3.40 -19.05 8.03
CA ARG A 4 4.45 -18.73 7.04
C ARG A 4 4.65 -19.82 5.98
N ASP A 5 4.61 -21.09 6.37
CA ASP A 5 4.79 -22.25 5.49
C ASP A 5 3.62 -22.43 4.49
N LYS A 6 2.48 -21.79 4.74
CA LYS A 6 1.32 -21.77 3.86
C LYS A 6 1.20 -20.48 3.05
N PHE A 7 2.15 -19.57 3.17
CA PHE A 7 2.12 -18.31 2.45
C PHE A 7 2.39 -18.54 0.96
N ASP A 8 1.43 -18.14 0.14
CA ASP A 8 1.54 -18.04 -1.30
C ASP A 8 1.03 -16.67 -1.74
N ARG A 9 1.80 -16.00 -2.61
CA ARG A 9 1.52 -14.62 -3.04
C ARG A 9 0.20 -14.52 -3.80
N ASP A 10 -0.14 -15.56 -4.56
CA ASP A 10 -1.28 -15.53 -5.46
C ASP A 10 -2.55 -16.07 -4.82
N SER A 11 -2.45 -16.93 -3.81
CA SER A 11 -3.60 -17.60 -3.18
C SER A 11 -4.74 -16.65 -2.77
N THR A 12 -4.43 -15.53 -2.12
CA THR A 12 -5.42 -14.52 -1.75
C THR A 12 -5.96 -13.78 -2.96
N ALA A 13 -5.08 -13.38 -3.89
CA ALA A 13 -5.47 -12.64 -5.09
C ALA A 13 -6.34 -13.49 -6.02
N GLN A 14 -6.07 -14.79 -6.12
CA GLN A 14 -6.84 -15.73 -6.93
C GLN A 14 -8.26 -15.91 -6.39
N LYS A 15 -8.45 -15.94 -5.06
CA LYS A 15 -9.79 -15.95 -4.45
C LYS A 15 -10.57 -14.67 -4.79
N ILE A 16 -9.92 -13.51 -4.72
CA ILE A 16 -10.50 -12.22 -5.11
C ILE A 16 -10.91 -12.27 -6.59
N ILE A 17 -10.01 -12.70 -7.48
CA ILE A 17 -10.25 -12.83 -8.92
C ILE A 17 -11.44 -13.74 -9.20
N ASN A 18 -11.53 -14.89 -8.53
CA ASN A 18 -12.63 -15.82 -8.71
C ASN A 18 -13.96 -15.17 -8.32
N GLY A 19 -14.01 -14.45 -7.20
CA GLY A 19 -15.19 -13.68 -6.78
C GLY A 19 -15.60 -12.62 -7.81
N LEU A 20 -14.65 -11.83 -8.29
CA LEU A 20 -14.90 -10.78 -9.29
C LEU A 20 -15.35 -11.36 -10.64
N LYS A 21 -14.78 -12.49 -11.07
CA LYS A 21 -15.22 -13.22 -12.28
C LYS A 21 -16.65 -13.73 -12.15
N CYS A 22 -17.03 -14.27 -10.99
CA CYS A 22 -18.41 -14.66 -10.72
C CYS A 22 -19.38 -13.46 -10.75
N ALA A 23 -18.89 -12.25 -10.50
CA ALA A 23 -19.64 -11.01 -10.65
C ALA A 23 -19.62 -10.44 -12.08
N GLY A 24 -19.07 -11.17 -13.06
CA GLY A 24 -19.06 -10.78 -14.48
C GLY A 24 -17.88 -9.91 -14.91
N LEU A 25 -16.88 -9.70 -14.07
CA LEU A 25 -15.72 -8.87 -14.39
C LEU A 25 -14.59 -9.69 -15.06
N ASP A 26 -14.06 -9.17 -16.18
CA ASP A 26 -12.89 -9.73 -16.86
C ASP A 26 -11.61 -9.27 -16.16
N VAL A 27 -11.21 -10.03 -15.13
CA VAL A 27 -10.01 -9.76 -14.32
C VAL A 27 -8.98 -10.90 -14.36
N LYS A 28 -7.70 -10.54 -14.24
CA LYS A 28 -6.58 -11.51 -14.15
C LYS A 28 -5.38 -10.94 -13.40
N LEU A 29 -4.49 -11.83 -12.96
CA LEU A 29 -3.15 -11.44 -12.53
C LEU A 29 -2.28 -11.07 -13.73
N ASN A 30 -1.41 -10.08 -13.55
CA ASN A 30 -0.25 -9.88 -14.41
C ASN A 30 0.98 -10.61 -13.85
N GLU A 31 2.11 -10.52 -14.55
CA GLU A 31 3.40 -11.11 -14.14
C GLU A 31 3.95 -10.55 -12.82
N ARG A 32 3.41 -9.43 -12.35
CA ARG A 32 3.79 -8.75 -11.11
C ARG A 32 2.86 -9.06 -9.94
N HIS A 33 1.92 -9.98 -10.11
CA HIS A 33 0.90 -10.34 -9.10
C HIS A 33 -0.06 -9.19 -8.76
N ASP A 34 -0.23 -8.22 -9.67
CA ASP A 34 -1.29 -7.21 -9.59
C ASP A 34 -2.58 -7.76 -10.22
N ILE A 35 -3.74 -7.39 -9.66
CA ILE A 35 -5.03 -7.67 -10.32
C ILE A 35 -5.27 -6.58 -11.36
N THR A 36 -5.60 -7.01 -12.57
CA THR A 36 -5.91 -6.18 -13.72
C THR A 36 -7.31 -6.46 -14.23
N ILE A 37 -7.99 -5.43 -14.75
CA ILE A 37 -9.32 -5.51 -15.35
C ILE A 37 -9.25 -5.10 -16.84
N ARG A 38 -10.02 -5.78 -17.70
CA ARG A 38 -10.14 -5.41 -19.11
C ARG A 38 -11.05 -4.21 -19.29
N VAL A 39 -10.53 -3.13 -19.87
CA VAL A 39 -11.25 -1.89 -20.19
C VAL A 39 -10.84 -1.43 -21.58
N ALA A 40 -11.83 -1.24 -22.47
CA ALA A 40 -11.60 -0.83 -23.87
C ALA A 40 -10.55 -1.70 -24.60
N GLY A 41 -10.57 -3.03 -24.36
CA GLY A 41 -9.68 -4.00 -25.01
C GLY A 41 -8.30 -4.16 -24.34
N GLU A 42 -7.93 -3.32 -23.38
CA GLU A 42 -6.65 -3.42 -22.66
C GLU A 42 -6.84 -3.83 -21.21
N TYR A 43 -5.87 -4.55 -20.64
CA TYR A 43 -5.82 -4.81 -19.21
C TYR A 43 -5.13 -3.67 -18.47
N LYS A 44 -5.81 -3.11 -17.46
CA LYS A 44 -5.29 -2.03 -16.60
C LYS A 44 -5.33 -2.47 -15.14
N LYS A 45 -4.36 -2.03 -14.35
CA LYS A 45 -4.25 -2.39 -12.93
C LYS A 45 -5.43 -1.81 -12.13
N CYS A 46 -6.12 -2.66 -11.38
CA CYS A 46 -7.17 -2.26 -10.44
C CYS A 46 -6.81 -2.58 -8.98
N SER A 47 -5.81 -3.44 -8.74
CA SER A 47 -5.34 -3.77 -7.39
C SER A 47 -3.83 -3.85 -7.35
N GLY A 48 -3.22 -3.33 -6.28
CA GLY A 48 -1.83 -3.60 -5.93
C GLY A 48 -1.75 -4.38 -4.62
N SER A 49 -0.80 -5.32 -4.55
CA SER A 49 -0.58 -6.18 -3.39
C SER A 49 0.76 -5.89 -2.73
N ALA A 50 0.82 -6.04 -1.41
CA ALA A 50 2.02 -6.04 -0.61
C ALA A 50 1.94 -7.11 0.47
N TYR A 51 3.10 -7.52 0.99
CA TYR A 51 3.21 -8.69 1.86
C TYR A 51 4.17 -8.41 3.01
N LYS A 52 3.79 -8.87 4.20
CA LYS A 52 4.68 -8.91 5.36
C LYS A 52 4.79 -10.35 5.83
N ILE A 53 6.01 -10.86 5.82
CA ILE A 53 6.36 -12.19 6.30
C ILE A 53 7.17 -11.99 7.59
N SER A 54 6.66 -12.53 8.69
CA SER A 54 7.34 -12.57 10.00
C SER A 54 7.85 -13.99 10.25
N LYS A 55 8.32 -14.29 11.47
CA LYS A 55 8.88 -15.61 11.81
C LYS A 55 7.91 -16.75 11.51
N ASP A 56 6.72 -16.72 12.12
CA ASP A 56 5.74 -17.82 12.02
C ASP A 56 4.46 -17.45 11.24
N ARG A 57 4.34 -16.18 10.86
CA ARG A 57 3.10 -15.61 10.31
C ARG A 57 3.38 -14.80 9.05
N ALA A 58 2.42 -14.80 8.15
CA ALA A 58 2.40 -13.90 7.01
C ALA A 58 1.00 -13.28 6.86
N TYR A 59 0.97 -12.08 6.29
CA TYR A 59 -0.26 -11.51 5.77
C TYR A 59 -0.03 -10.86 4.41
N ALA A 60 -1.03 -11.03 3.55
CA ALA A 60 -1.18 -10.29 2.31
C ALA A 60 -2.18 -9.16 2.56
N HIS A 61 -1.86 -7.98 2.06
CA HIS A 61 -2.78 -6.86 2.00
C HIS A 61 -2.69 -6.22 0.62
N GLY A 62 -3.71 -5.50 0.25
CA GLY A 62 -3.74 -4.83 -1.03
C GLY A 62 -4.83 -3.77 -1.08
N THR A 63 -4.84 -3.05 -2.18
CA THR A 63 -5.85 -2.04 -2.48
C THR A 63 -6.77 -2.55 -3.58
N MET A 64 -7.95 -1.96 -3.71
CA MET A 64 -8.80 -2.13 -4.88
C MET A 64 -9.35 -0.78 -5.30
N LEU A 65 -9.17 -0.43 -6.57
CA LEU A 65 -9.74 0.77 -7.17
C LEU A 65 -11.20 0.49 -7.53
N LEU A 66 -12.10 0.88 -6.63
CA LEU A 66 -13.53 0.67 -6.80
C LEU A 66 -14.16 1.75 -7.68
N ALA A 67 -14.09 2.99 -7.23
CA ALA A 67 -14.58 4.19 -7.92
C ALA A 67 -13.71 5.41 -7.55
N SER A 68 -12.39 5.24 -7.49
CA SER A 68 -11.44 6.28 -7.10
C SER A 68 -11.32 7.37 -8.17
N ASP A 69 -11.03 8.61 -7.76
CA ASP A 69 -10.69 9.68 -8.69
C ASP A 69 -9.28 9.47 -9.28
N LEU A 70 -9.25 8.80 -10.43
CA LEU A 70 -8.01 8.50 -11.15
C LEU A 70 -7.34 9.76 -11.74
N GLY A 71 -8.09 10.85 -11.90
CA GLY A 71 -7.58 12.14 -12.37
C GLY A 71 -6.63 12.77 -11.34
N ASN A 72 -6.98 12.65 -10.06
CA ASN A 72 -6.17 13.15 -8.94
C ASN A 72 -5.10 12.16 -8.46
N LEU A 73 -5.26 10.86 -8.70
CA LEU A 73 -4.29 9.84 -8.30
C LEU A 73 -2.90 10.06 -8.93
N GLY A 74 -2.86 10.35 -10.23
CA GLY A 74 -1.61 10.57 -10.96
C GLY A 74 -0.80 11.75 -10.39
N PRO A 75 -1.38 12.96 -10.30
CA PRO A 75 -0.75 14.12 -9.68
C PRO A 75 -0.30 13.90 -8.24
N ALA A 76 -1.11 13.25 -7.41
CA ALA A 76 -0.78 13.00 -6.00
C ALA A 76 0.44 12.07 -5.81
N LEU A 77 0.71 11.19 -6.77
CA LEU A 77 1.84 10.26 -6.74
C LEU A 77 3.08 10.77 -7.48
N ARG A 78 3.01 11.96 -8.10
CA ARG A 78 4.18 12.56 -8.74
C ARG A 78 5.04 13.23 -7.67
N PRO A 79 6.34 12.89 -7.56
CA PRO A 79 7.22 13.55 -6.61
C PRO A 79 7.35 15.04 -6.95
N ALA A 80 7.32 15.89 -5.93
CA ALA A 80 7.42 17.34 -6.07
C ALA A 80 8.86 17.84 -6.25
N SER A 81 9.86 17.04 -5.85
CA SER A 81 11.28 17.43 -5.88
C SER A 81 12.11 16.56 -6.82
N TYR A 82 12.98 17.22 -7.57
CA TYR A 82 14.02 16.60 -8.38
C TYR A 82 15.35 16.68 -7.62
N GLY A 83 16.26 15.74 -7.86
CA GLY A 83 17.60 15.75 -7.24
C GLY A 83 17.72 14.98 -5.93
N ILE A 84 16.72 14.19 -5.53
CA ILE A 84 16.85 13.18 -4.47
C ILE A 84 17.35 11.88 -5.08
N VAL A 85 18.46 11.36 -4.56
CA VAL A 85 19.01 10.04 -4.88
C VAL A 85 19.11 9.25 -3.59
N GLY A 86 18.33 8.18 -3.45
CA GLY A 86 18.29 7.38 -2.23
C GLY A 86 18.19 5.89 -2.52
N ASN A 87 18.40 5.08 -1.48
CA ASN A 87 18.40 3.62 -1.57
C ASN A 87 17.01 2.99 -1.32
N GLY A 88 15.94 3.79 -1.48
CA GLY A 88 14.56 3.32 -1.33
C GLY A 88 14.13 2.42 -2.49
N VAL A 89 13.13 1.58 -2.24
CA VAL A 89 12.50 0.77 -3.31
C VAL A 89 11.63 1.68 -4.17
N GLU A 90 11.98 1.79 -5.45
CA GLU A 90 11.21 2.62 -6.39
C GLU A 90 9.80 2.07 -6.64
N SER A 91 8.85 2.98 -6.82
CA SER A 91 7.48 2.62 -7.22
C SER A 91 7.40 2.32 -8.71
N VAL A 92 6.88 1.14 -9.07
CA VAL A 92 6.66 0.78 -10.47
C VAL A 92 5.31 1.32 -10.96
N ARG A 93 5.36 2.23 -11.94
CA ARG A 93 4.17 2.85 -12.55
C ARG A 93 3.36 1.84 -13.35
N SER A 94 2.04 2.02 -13.39
CA SER A 94 1.14 1.18 -14.19
C SER A 94 -0.07 1.99 -14.62
N LYS A 95 -0.63 1.69 -15.80
CA LYS A 95 -1.96 2.21 -16.19
C LYS A 95 -3.00 1.58 -15.28
N VAL A 96 -3.89 2.40 -14.72
CA VAL A 96 -4.90 1.95 -13.74
C VAL A 96 -6.33 2.11 -14.26
N ALA A 97 -7.26 1.35 -13.69
CA ALA A 97 -8.70 1.48 -13.93
C ALA A 97 -9.51 1.09 -12.69
N ASN A 98 -10.69 1.69 -12.55
CA ASN A 98 -11.68 1.33 -11.54
C ASN A 98 -12.46 0.08 -11.94
N LEU A 99 -12.95 -0.66 -10.94
CA LEU A 99 -13.95 -1.71 -11.11
C LEU A 99 -15.36 -1.15 -11.36
N ASN A 100 -15.61 0.09 -10.96
CA ASN A 100 -16.92 0.75 -10.93
C ASN A 100 -17.94 -0.01 -10.09
N LEU A 101 -17.50 -0.44 -8.89
CA LEU A 101 -18.33 -1.04 -7.86
C LEU A 101 -18.43 -0.11 -6.66
N THR A 102 -19.51 -0.21 -5.90
CA THR A 102 -19.59 0.35 -4.54
C THR A 102 -18.75 -0.46 -3.55
N HIS A 103 -18.47 0.11 -2.38
CA HIS A 103 -17.76 -0.60 -1.32
C HIS A 103 -18.55 -1.83 -0.85
N GLU A 104 -19.87 -1.69 -0.73
CA GLU A 104 -20.79 -2.71 -0.27
C GLU A 104 -20.87 -3.88 -1.24
N GLU A 105 -21.01 -3.62 -2.54
CA GLU A 105 -20.99 -4.66 -3.57
C GLU A 105 -19.67 -5.44 -3.55
N PHE A 106 -18.54 -4.72 -3.47
CA PHE A 106 -17.23 -5.35 -3.39
C PHE A 106 -17.08 -6.22 -2.14
N CYS A 107 -17.48 -5.72 -0.98
CA CYS A 107 -17.46 -6.46 0.28
C CYS A 107 -18.37 -7.70 0.22
N ALA A 108 -19.55 -7.62 -0.40
CA ALA A 108 -20.44 -8.77 -0.58
C ALA A 108 -19.83 -9.84 -1.50
N ILE A 109 -19.21 -9.43 -2.61
CA ILE A 109 -18.49 -10.33 -3.52
C ILE A 109 -17.36 -11.05 -2.77
N LEU A 110 -16.56 -10.32 -2.00
CA LEU A 110 -15.46 -10.90 -1.24
C LEU A 110 -15.96 -11.81 -0.11
N ALA A 111 -16.97 -11.39 0.66
CA ALA A 111 -17.57 -12.22 1.71
C ALA A 111 -17.99 -13.58 1.16
N LYS A 112 -18.65 -13.59 -0.01
CA LYS A 112 -19.02 -14.83 -0.72
C LYS A 112 -17.80 -15.63 -1.17
N ALA A 113 -16.82 -14.99 -1.81
CA ALA A 113 -15.62 -15.67 -2.32
C ALA A 113 -14.75 -16.28 -1.21
N PHE A 114 -14.69 -15.63 -0.05
CA PHE A 114 -13.94 -16.10 1.12
C PHE A 114 -14.77 -16.98 2.06
N GLN A 115 -16.06 -17.18 1.79
CA GLN A 115 -17.00 -17.85 2.68
C GLN A 115 -16.97 -17.25 4.09
N ALA A 116 -16.86 -15.93 4.15
CA ALA A 116 -16.65 -15.16 5.37
C ALA A 116 -17.87 -14.30 5.69
N ARG A 117 -18.02 -13.96 6.97
CA ARG A 117 -18.93 -12.90 7.40
C ARG A 117 -18.16 -11.60 7.53
N CYS A 118 -18.73 -10.52 7.02
CA CYS A 118 -18.21 -9.18 7.28
C CYS A 118 -18.73 -8.69 8.63
N HIS A 119 -17.81 -8.27 9.49
CA HIS A 119 -18.12 -7.56 10.72
C HIS A 119 -17.58 -6.15 10.57
N LYS A 120 -18.45 -5.16 10.80
CA LYS A 120 -18.02 -3.78 10.94
C LYS A 120 -17.53 -3.62 12.38
N ILE A 121 -16.32 -3.10 12.53
CA ILE A 121 -15.72 -2.75 13.82
C ILE A 121 -15.61 -1.23 13.82
N GLU A 122 -16.18 -0.59 14.83
CA GLU A 122 -16.11 0.86 14.96
C GLU A 122 -14.73 1.28 15.51
N GLU A 123 -14.27 2.49 15.18
CA GLU A 123 -12.95 2.97 15.61
C GLU A 123 -12.81 2.96 17.13
N GLU A 124 -13.87 3.34 17.86
CA GLU A 124 -13.92 3.32 19.32
C GLU A 124 -13.62 1.91 19.89
N GLU A 125 -14.20 0.87 19.30
CA GLU A 125 -13.99 -0.53 19.72
C GLU A 125 -12.55 -0.97 19.44
N MET A 126 -11.99 -0.54 18.31
CA MET A 126 -10.61 -0.82 17.95
C MET A 126 -9.63 -0.12 18.91
N MET A 127 -9.91 1.13 19.29
CA MET A 127 -9.08 1.92 20.19
C MET A 127 -9.18 1.49 21.65
N ALA A 128 -10.22 0.74 22.03
CA ALA A 128 -10.34 0.12 23.34
C ALA A 128 -9.29 -0.99 23.59
N ILE A 129 -8.64 -1.51 22.53
CA ILE A 129 -7.56 -2.48 22.65
C ILE A 129 -6.23 -1.72 22.84
N PRO A 130 -5.58 -1.81 24.02
CA PRO A 130 -4.41 -0.99 24.34
C PRO A 130 -3.26 -1.12 23.32
N GLU A 131 -2.97 -2.33 22.86
CA GLU A 131 -1.91 -2.61 21.89
C GLU A 131 -2.19 -1.97 20.53
N VAL A 132 -3.47 -1.87 20.15
CA VAL A 132 -3.87 -1.21 18.90
C VAL A 132 -3.77 0.30 19.04
N ALA A 133 -4.17 0.86 20.18
CA ALA A 133 -4.02 2.28 20.46
C ALA A 133 -2.55 2.71 20.47
N GLU A 134 -1.68 1.95 21.13
CA GLU A 134 -0.22 2.17 21.13
C GLU A 134 0.36 2.09 19.72
N SER A 135 0.02 1.04 18.97
CA SER A 135 0.46 0.86 17.59
C SER A 135 -0.01 2.04 16.71
N ARG A 136 -1.25 2.50 16.85
CA ARG A 136 -1.76 3.66 16.10
C ARG A 136 -0.96 4.91 16.43
N ALA A 137 -0.69 5.18 17.71
CA ALA A 137 0.10 6.33 18.14
C ALA A 137 1.51 6.33 17.52
N GLN A 138 2.14 5.15 17.45
CA GLN A 138 3.42 4.99 16.75
C GLN A 138 3.28 5.25 15.24
N LEU A 139 2.30 4.63 14.57
CA LEU A 139 2.14 4.68 13.11
C LEU A 139 1.83 6.10 12.58
N ILE A 140 1.18 6.95 13.37
CA ILE A 140 0.87 8.34 12.98
C ILE A 140 2.01 9.32 13.29
N SER A 141 3.00 8.92 14.10
CA SER A 141 4.11 9.77 14.50
C SER A 141 4.97 10.16 13.30
N ASP A 142 5.51 11.38 13.30
CA ASP A 142 6.41 11.84 12.23
C ASP A 142 7.69 11.01 12.18
N HIS A 143 8.17 10.55 13.34
CA HIS A 143 9.30 9.63 13.42
C HIS A 143 9.05 8.37 12.60
N TRP A 144 7.89 7.73 12.76
CA TRP A 144 7.56 6.54 11.97
C TRP A 144 7.38 6.86 10.48
N LYS A 145 6.64 7.93 10.15
CA LYS A 145 6.32 8.29 8.76
C LYS A 145 7.55 8.71 7.95
N TYR A 146 8.52 9.38 8.57
CA TYR A 146 9.60 10.07 7.85
C TYR A 146 11.00 9.63 8.25
N SER A 147 11.25 9.29 9.52
CA SER A 147 12.59 8.91 10.01
C SER A 147 12.99 7.47 9.71
N GLN A 148 12.11 6.71 9.04
CA GLN A 148 12.41 5.38 8.48
C GLN A 148 12.85 5.47 7.00
N THR A 149 12.94 6.67 6.43
CA THR A 149 13.40 6.87 5.05
C THR A 149 14.87 6.44 4.95
N PRO A 150 15.22 5.53 4.01
CA PRO A 150 16.62 5.15 3.79
C PRO A 150 17.48 6.37 3.48
N VAL A 151 18.77 6.28 3.78
CA VAL A 151 19.74 7.33 3.48
C VAL A 151 19.62 7.77 2.02
N PHE A 152 19.58 9.09 1.83
CA PHE A 152 19.47 9.74 0.53
C PHE A 152 20.33 10.99 0.49
N THR A 153 20.69 11.40 -0.72
CA THR A 153 21.34 12.67 -1.01
C THR A 153 20.36 13.55 -1.78
N GLN A 154 20.28 14.82 -1.42
CA GLN A 154 19.48 15.82 -2.09
C GLN A 154 20.38 16.94 -2.62
N THR A 155 20.25 17.22 -3.92
CA THR A 155 20.88 18.37 -4.57
C THR A 155 19.85 19.48 -4.74
N ILE A 156 20.15 20.66 -4.19
CA ILE A 156 19.31 21.85 -4.27
C ILE A 156 20.11 22.95 -4.97
N THR A 157 19.61 23.41 -6.11
CA THR A 157 20.19 24.55 -6.84
C THR A 157 19.36 25.80 -6.58
N THR A 158 20.00 26.87 -6.11
CA THR A 158 19.37 28.18 -5.86
C THR A 158 20.29 29.31 -6.34
N GLY A 159 19.88 29.99 -7.42
CA GLY A 159 20.71 30.99 -8.08
C GLY A 159 22.05 30.42 -8.55
N ALA A 160 23.15 30.98 -8.06
CA ALA A 160 24.51 30.53 -8.36
C ALA A 160 25.02 29.39 -7.46
N TYR A 161 24.22 28.97 -6.46
CA TYR A 161 24.65 28.01 -5.45
C TYR A 161 24.05 26.63 -5.69
N THR A 162 24.86 25.60 -5.46
CA THR A 162 24.41 24.20 -5.40
C THR A 162 24.75 23.66 -4.02
N ILE A 163 23.73 23.21 -3.30
CA ILE A 163 23.83 22.59 -1.99
C ILE A 163 23.59 21.10 -2.18
N ILE A 164 24.49 20.27 -1.66
CA ILE A 164 24.33 18.82 -1.62
C ILE A 164 24.24 18.42 -0.15
N ALA A 165 23.09 17.88 0.26
CA ALA A 165 22.83 17.42 1.62
C ALA A 165 22.61 15.91 1.61
N THR A 166 23.21 15.19 2.54
CA THR A 166 22.99 13.73 2.72
C THR A 166 22.32 13.50 4.06
N SER A 167 21.23 12.73 4.06
CA SER A 167 20.54 12.35 5.29
C SER A 167 21.38 11.34 6.09
N GLN A 168 21.23 11.38 7.41
CA GLN A 168 21.83 10.40 8.31
C GLN A 168 20.79 9.35 8.71
N SER A 169 21.26 8.18 9.13
CA SER A 169 20.38 7.15 9.66
C SER A 169 19.77 7.60 10.99
N SER A 170 18.54 7.18 11.28
CA SER A 170 17.90 7.48 12.56
C SER A 170 18.53 6.75 13.75
N GLU A 171 19.36 5.73 13.52
CA GLU A 171 20.13 5.03 14.58
C GLU A 171 21.24 5.91 15.18
N ASP A 172 21.68 6.94 14.47
CA ASP A 172 22.75 7.87 14.91
C ASP A 172 22.21 9.10 15.68
N TRP A 173 20.89 9.27 15.80
CA TRP A 173 20.30 10.39 16.54
C TRP A 173 20.22 10.09 18.04
N SER A 174 21.27 10.43 18.78
CA SER A 174 21.29 10.44 20.25
C SER A 174 20.54 11.66 20.83
N GLY A 175 19.22 11.70 20.65
CA GLY A 175 18.35 12.81 21.05
C GLY A 175 18.26 13.06 22.57
N ASN A 176 19.35 13.47 23.21
CA ASN A 176 19.31 14.13 24.51
C ASN A 176 19.46 15.63 24.27
N PRO A 177 18.40 16.44 24.44
CA PRO A 177 18.59 17.88 24.54
C PRO A 177 19.42 18.14 25.79
N SER A 178 20.59 18.74 25.62
CA SER A 178 21.38 19.28 26.71
C SER A 178 20.48 20.16 27.59
N LYS A 179 20.33 19.75 28.86
CA LYS A 179 19.73 20.57 29.91
C LYS A 179 20.47 21.90 30.06
#